data_AF-B8DGI9-F1
#
_entry.id   AF-B8DGI9-F1
#
_cell.length_a   1.000
_cell.length_b   1.000
_cell.length_c   1.000
_cell.angle_alpha   90.00
_cell.angle_beta   90.00
_cell.angle_gamma   90.00
#
_symmetry.space_group_name_H-M   'P 1'
#
loop_
_entity.id
_entity.type
_entity.pdbx_description
1 polymer ?
#
loop_
_entity_poly.entity_id
_entity_poly.type
_entity_poly.pdbx_seq_one_letter_code
_entity_poly.pdbx_strand_id
1 'polypeptide(L)'
;MVWDATNIFLFAANILTVLYILYNDAVIPLWKGKTVLSVKLRSRGRWDGYIFVGIIVLLFVSNTFFREGPFSTSVLLGIMGVLFIYICFFRSSKAVFKESGLFYALLFFPYAKIERMNLSEDGVLVIETNRQRLMLFARSEKDLEKMLAVFTTYS
;
A
#
# COMPACT_ATOMS: atom_id res chain seq x y z
N MET A 1 -8.24 14.99 27.68
CA MET A 1 -7.64 13.83 27.00
C MET A 1 -6.66 13.21 27.98
N VAL A 2 -6.92 12.00 28.50
CA VAL A 2 -5.99 11.36 29.44
C VAL A 2 -4.86 10.77 28.61
N TRP A 3 -3.62 11.21 28.84
CA TRP A 3 -2.45 10.77 28.06
C TRP A 3 -1.82 9.52 28.68
N ASP A 4 -2.60 8.44 28.72
CA ASP A 4 -2.06 7.12 29.06
C ASP A 4 -1.18 6.60 27.93
N ALA A 5 -0.27 5.67 28.24
CA ALA A 5 0.62 5.04 27.26
C ALA A 5 -0.15 4.50 26.03
N THR A 6 -1.35 3.97 26.24
CA THR A 6 -2.25 3.50 25.16
C THR A 6 -2.66 4.62 24.21
N ASN A 7 -3.01 5.81 24.73
CA ASN A 7 -3.45 6.93 23.90
C ASN A 7 -2.28 7.54 23.13
N ILE A 8 -1.09 7.61 23.75
CA ILE A 8 0.13 8.04 23.07
C ILE A 8 0.45 7.09 21.90
N PHE A 9 0.39 5.78 22.14
CA PHE A 9 0.62 4.76 21.11
C PHE A 9 -0.39 4.89 19.96
N LEU A 10 -1.69 4.96 20.26
CA LEU A 10 -2.73 5.09 19.24
C LEU A 10 -2.59 6.40 18.46
N PHE A 11 -2.20 7.50 19.12
CA PHE A 11 -2.01 8.78 18.46
C PHE A 11 -0.85 8.73 17.47
N ALA A 12 0.30 8.19 17.89
CA ALA A 12 1.46 7.98 17.01
C ALA A 12 1.13 7.05 15.83
N ALA A 13 0.39 5.97 16.09
CA ALA A 13 -0.02 5.03 15.06
C ALA A 13 -0.96 5.67 14.01
N ASN A 14 -1.90 6.52 14.44
CA ASN A 14 -2.76 7.28 13.54
C ASN A 14 -1.94 8.26 12.68
N ILE A 15 -1.01 9.02 13.27
CA ILE A 15 -0.12 9.92 12.53
C ILE A 15 0.67 9.16 11.47
N LEU A 16 1.28 8.03 11.86
CA LEU A 16 2.05 7.20 10.93
C LEU A 16 1.16 6.69 9.77
N THR A 17 -0.07 6.32 10.06
CA THR A 17 -1.05 5.86 9.07
C THR A 17 -1.43 6.98 8.10
N VAL A 18 -1.66 8.19 8.59
CA VAL A 18 -1.93 9.37 7.75
C VAL A 18 -0.73 9.70 6.88
N LEU A 19 0.48 9.74 7.45
CA LEU A 19 1.73 9.94 6.69
C LEU A 19 1.90 8.88 5.61
N TYR A 20 1.58 7.63 5.91
CA TYR A 20 1.64 6.53 4.95
C TYR A 20 0.66 6.70 3.79
N ILE A 21 -0.56 7.18 4.06
CA ILE A 21 -1.56 7.48 3.01
C ILE A 21 -1.07 8.65 2.14
N LEU A 22 -0.64 9.75 2.76
CA LEU A 22 -0.12 10.93 2.06
C LEU A 22 1.12 10.60 1.24
N TYR A 23 2.04 9.81 1.76
CA TYR A 23 3.23 9.38 1.03
C TYR A 23 2.85 8.60 -0.24
N ASN A 24 1.90 7.67 -0.14
CA ASN A 24 1.52 6.83 -1.27
C ASN A 24 0.74 7.58 -2.37
N ASP A 25 -0.09 8.55 -1.99
CA ASP A 25 -0.98 9.22 -2.94
C ASP A 25 -0.45 10.58 -3.40
N ALA A 26 0.32 11.30 -2.58
CA ALA A 26 0.94 12.58 -2.97
C ALA A 26 2.41 12.41 -3.33
N VAL A 27 3.22 11.76 -2.48
CA VAL A 27 4.67 11.72 -2.69
C VAL A 27 5.04 10.83 -3.87
N ILE A 28 4.58 9.58 -3.94
CA ILE A 28 4.92 8.65 -5.04
C ILE A 28 4.69 9.22 -6.45
N PRO A 29 3.53 9.84 -6.78
CA PRO A 29 3.35 10.41 -8.11
C PRO A 29 4.26 11.62 -8.38
N LEU A 30 4.60 12.42 -7.36
CA LEU A 30 5.48 13.58 -7.49
C LEU A 30 6.98 13.21 -7.53
N TRP A 31 7.40 12.17 -6.80
CA TRP A 31 8.81 11.88 -6.57
C TRP A 31 9.48 11.17 -7.75
N LYS A 32 10.62 11.68 -8.23
CA LYS A 32 11.41 11.10 -9.34
C LYS A 32 10.74 11.13 -10.72
N GLY A 33 10.03 12.23 -11.00
CA GLY A 33 9.60 12.57 -12.36
C GLY A 33 8.20 12.13 -12.72
N LYS A 34 7.86 12.32 -14.00
CA LYS A 34 6.52 12.08 -14.54
C LYS A 34 6.19 10.59 -14.49
N THR A 35 4.94 10.31 -14.13
CA THR A 35 4.40 8.96 -14.18
C THR A 35 4.02 8.66 -15.62
N VAL A 36 4.69 7.69 -16.23
CA VAL A 36 4.43 7.25 -17.61
C VAL A 36 3.20 6.34 -17.65
N LEU A 37 3.14 5.39 -16.71
CA LEU A 37 2.06 4.43 -16.63
C LEU A 37 1.78 4.07 -15.17
N SER A 38 0.50 3.98 -14.82
CA SER A 38 0.05 3.51 -13.50
C SER A 38 -0.88 2.33 -13.71
N VAL A 39 -0.45 1.14 -13.30
CA VAL A 39 -1.23 -0.10 -13.46
C VAL A 39 -1.69 -0.58 -12.08
N LYS A 40 -3.00 -0.82 -11.94
CA LYS A 40 -3.56 -1.47 -10.75
C LYS A 40 -3.27 -2.96 -10.85
N LEU A 41 -2.48 -3.46 -9.90
CA LEU A 41 -2.12 -4.87 -9.84
C LEU A 41 -3.24 -5.67 -9.18
N ARG A 42 -3.32 -6.96 -9.51
CA ARG A 42 -4.20 -7.89 -8.83
C ARG A 42 -3.74 -8.04 -7.37
N SER A 43 -4.52 -7.49 -6.45
CA SER A 43 -4.22 -7.56 -5.03
C SER A 43 -4.48 -8.98 -4.51
N ARG A 44 -3.41 -9.72 -4.21
CA ARG A 44 -3.44 -10.97 -3.43
C ARG A 44 -3.04 -10.60 -2.00
N GLY A 45 -3.92 -10.85 -1.01
CA GLY A 45 -3.61 -10.62 0.41
C GLY A 45 -4.49 -9.61 1.17
N ARG A 46 -5.66 -9.21 0.65
CA ARG A 46 -6.57 -8.29 1.37
C ARG A 46 -7.18 -8.87 2.66
N TRP A 47 -7.12 -10.19 2.83
CA TRP A 47 -7.69 -10.89 3.99
C TRP A 47 -7.10 -10.40 5.31
N ASP A 48 -5.79 -10.16 5.36
CA ASP A 48 -5.11 -9.67 6.56
C ASP A 48 -5.64 -8.28 6.99
N GLY A 49 -5.88 -7.41 6.00
CA GLY A 49 -6.49 -6.10 6.24
C GLY A 49 -7.89 -6.18 6.84
N TYR A 50 -8.74 -7.10 6.37
CA TYR A 50 -10.07 -7.30 6.93
C TYR A 50 -10.04 -7.81 8.36
N ILE A 51 -9.13 -8.75 8.67
CA ILE A 51 -8.92 -9.24 10.04
C ILE A 51 -8.51 -8.07 10.94
N PHE A 52 -7.57 -7.25 10.50
CA PHE A 52 -7.09 -6.11 11.27
C PHE A 52 -8.19 -5.08 11.55
N VAL A 53 -9.02 -4.75 10.55
CA VAL A 53 -10.21 -3.89 10.74
C VAL A 53 -11.18 -4.51 11.76
N GLY A 54 -11.44 -5.82 11.67
CA GLY A 54 -12.28 -6.53 12.63
C GLY A 54 -11.77 -6.43 14.07
N ILE A 55 -10.45 -6.55 14.26
CA ILE A 55 -9.80 -6.38 15.58
C ILE A 55 -9.96 -4.94 16.09
N ILE A 56 -9.78 -3.93 15.24
CA ILE A 56 -9.97 -2.52 15.65
C ILE A 56 -11.42 -2.27 16.07
N VAL A 57 -12.40 -2.77 15.31
CA VAL A 57 -13.82 -2.64 15.66
C VAL A 57 -14.13 -3.34 16.98
N LEU A 58 -13.58 -4.55 17.19
CA LEU A 58 -13.73 -5.27 18.45
C LEU A 58 -13.14 -4.48 19.64
N LEU A 59 -11.95 -3.91 19.48
CA LEU A 59 -11.31 -3.07 20.49
C LEU A 59 -12.11 -1.80 20.77
N PHE A 60 -12.65 -1.17 19.73
CA PHE A 60 -13.53 0.00 19.87
C PHE A 60 -14.78 -0.35 20.68
N VAL A 61 -15.50 -1.40 20.30
CA VAL A 61 -16.70 -1.86 21.00
C VAL A 61 -16.39 -2.27 22.45
N SER A 62 -15.29 -2.99 22.67
CA SER A 62 -14.83 -3.38 24.01
C SER A 62 -14.55 -2.17 24.91
N ASN A 63 -13.87 -1.16 24.37
CA ASN A 63 -13.52 0.05 25.11
C ASN A 63 -14.75 0.91 25.41
N THR A 64 -15.67 1.07 24.44
CA THR A 64 -16.85 1.94 24.57
C THR A 64 -17.98 1.32 25.39
N PHE A 65 -18.30 0.04 25.19
CA PHE A 65 -19.51 -0.58 25.78
C PHE A 65 -19.25 -1.47 26.99
N PHE A 66 -18.10 -2.15 27.06
CA PHE A 66 -17.87 -3.19 28.06
C PHE A 66 -16.98 -2.76 29.22
N ARG A 67 -16.09 -1.79 29.01
CA ARG A 67 -15.03 -1.43 29.98
C ARG A 67 -15.15 -0.02 30.55
N GLU A 68 -16.15 0.76 30.11
CA GLU A 68 -16.26 2.19 30.41
C GLU A 68 -14.92 2.92 30.24
N GLY A 69 -14.23 2.58 29.14
CA GLY A 69 -12.86 3.03 28.91
C GLY A 69 -12.79 4.55 28.66
N PRO A 70 -11.58 5.14 28.75
CA PRO A 70 -11.41 6.55 28.49
C PRO A 70 -11.95 6.94 27.12
N PHE A 71 -12.80 7.97 27.07
CA PHE A 71 -13.39 8.47 25.83
C PHE A 71 -12.34 8.78 24.75
N SER A 72 -11.15 9.25 25.16
CA SER A 72 -10.04 9.49 24.24
C SER A 72 -9.57 8.23 23.51
N THR A 73 -9.52 7.08 24.17
CA THR A 73 -9.14 5.80 23.54
C THR A 73 -10.15 5.39 22.48
N SER A 74 -11.44 5.52 22.78
CA SER A 74 -12.52 5.24 21.82
C SER A 74 -12.43 6.13 20.58
N VAL A 75 -12.21 7.45 20.75
CA VAL A 75 -12.04 8.37 19.61
C VAL A 75 -10.84 7.98 18.73
N LEU A 76 -9.70 7.67 19.33
CA LEU A 76 -8.48 7.31 18.59
C LEU A 76 -8.63 5.97 17.86
N LEU A 77 -9.31 4.99 18.45
CA LEU A 77 -9.66 3.72 17.80
C LEU A 77 -10.64 3.94 16.65
N GLY A 78 -11.61 4.85 16.82
CA GLY A 78 -12.55 5.23 15.76
C GLY A 78 -11.84 5.83 14.55
N ILE A 79 -10.93 6.79 14.77
CA ILE A 79 -10.11 7.38 13.69
C ILE A 79 -9.28 6.28 13.01
N MET A 80 -8.61 5.43 13.78
CA MET A 80 -7.79 4.33 13.26
C MET A 80 -8.64 3.38 12.41
N GLY A 81 -9.84 3.04 12.88
CA GLY A 81 -10.79 2.19 12.15
C GLY A 81 -11.17 2.79 10.81
N VAL A 82 -11.52 4.08 10.76
CA VAL A 82 -11.83 4.77 9.50
C VAL A 82 -10.64 4.77 8.54
N LEU A 83 -9.43 5.06 9.04
CA LEU A 83 -8.21 5.04 8.21
C LEU A 83 -7.91 3.65 7.65
N PHE A 84 -8.05 2.60 8.46
CA PHE A 84 -7.80 1.23 8.00
C PHE A 84 -8.90 0.71 7.07
N ILE A 85 -10.15 1.10 7.26
CA ILE A 85 -11.22 0.85 6.28
C ILE A 85 -10.86 1.52 4.95
N TYR A 86 -10.41 2.78 4.97
CA TYR A 86 -9.95 3.45 3.76
C TYR A 86 -8.82 2.67 3.06
N ILE A 87 -7.81 2.25 3.81
CA ILE A 87 -6.68 1.46 3.28
C ILE A 87 -7.15 0.09 2.73
N CYS A 88 -8.03 -0.63 3.41
CA CYS A 88 -8.42 -1.98 3.00
C CYS A 88 -9.35 -1.99 1.78
N PHE A 89 -10.28 -1.04 1.70
CA PHE A 89 -11.30 -1.03 0.66
C PHE A 89 -10.94 -0.18 -0.55
N PHE A 90 -10.36 1.01 -0.35
CA PHE A 90 -10.08 1.95 -1.43
C PHE A 90 -8.68 1.79 -2.00
N ARG A 91 -7.69 1.43 -1.17
CA ARG A 91 -6.32 1.26 -1.64
C ARG A 91 -6.16 -0.06 -2.38
N SER A 92 -5.69 0.03 -3.62
CA SER A 92 -5.26 -1.13 -4.40
C SER A 92 -3.76 -1.05 -4.62
N SER A 93 -3.07 -2.18 -4.58
CA SER A 93 -1.67 -2.27 -4.98
C SER A 93 -1.53 -1.75 -6.41
N LYS A 94 -0.76 -0.69 -6.59
CA LYS A 94 -0.49 -0.06 -7.89
C LYS A 94 1.01 -0.10 -8.15
N ALA A 95 1.39 -0.47 -9.35
CA ALA A 95 2.74 -0.26 -9.87
C ALA A 95 2.76 1.04 -10.65
N VAL A 96 3.69 1.92 -10.30
CA VAL A 96 3.84 3.23 -10.94
C VAL A 96 5.15 3.24 -11.71
N PHE A 97 5.05 3.20 -13.03
CA PHE A 97 6.17 3.27 -13.95
C PHE A 97 6.51 4.73 -14.22
N LYS A 98 7.78 5.06 -14.05
CA LYS A 98 8.37 6.36 -14.37
C LYS A 98 9.43 6.19 -15.44
N GLU A 99 9.91 7.28 -16.01
CA GLU A 99 10.96 7.26 -17.04
C GLU A 99 12.28 6.69 -16.50
N SER A 100 12.59 6.95 -15.22
CA SER A 100 13.85 6.51 -14.60
C SER A 100 13.77 5.18 -13.86
N GLY A 101 12.57 4.61 -13.70
CA GLY A 101 12.37 3.38 -12.94
C GLY A 101 10.94 3.12 -12.52
N LEU A 102 10.76 2.07 -11.73
CA LEU A 102 9.49 1.55 -11.25
C LEU A 102 9.32 1.80 -9.75
N PHE A 103 8.17 2.33 -9.34
CA PHE A 103 7.73 2.30 -7.95
C PHE A 103 6.80 1.11 -7.69
N TYR A 104 7.21 0.24 -6.76
CA TYR A 104 6.41 -0.89 -6.29
C TYR A 104 6.57 -1.06 -4.78
N ALA A 105 5.44 -1.27 -4.07
CA ALA A 105 5.43 -1.47 -2.62
C ALA A 105 6.25 -0.43 -1.83
N LEU A 106 6.13 0.86 -2.17
CA LEU A 106 6.86 2.02 -1.61
C LEU A 106 8.34 2.11 -2.00
N LEU A 107 8.90 1.09 -2.65
CA LEU A 107 10.29 1.05 -3.06
C LEU A 107 10.44 1.52 -4.51
N PHE A 108 11.53 2.22 -4.79
CA PHE A 108 11.92 2.62 -6.13
C PHE A 108 12.99 1.69 -6.69
N PHE A 109 12.72 1.13 -7.85
CA PHE A 109 13.61 0.25 -8.59
C PHE A 109 14.01 0.93 -9.90
N PRO A 110 15.25 1.47 -10.01
CA PRO A 110 15.73 2.02 -11.27
C PRO A 110 15.86 0.91 -12.31
N TYR A 111 15.50 1.20 -13.57
CA TYR A 111 15.53 0.19 -14.65
C TYR A 111 16.92 -0.42 -14.85
N ALA A 112 17.99 0.37 -14.67
CA ALA A 112 19.37 -0.10 -14.76
C ALA A 112 19.77 -1.23 -13.79
N LYS A 113 18.94 -1.53 -12.77
CA LYS A 113 19.19 -2.63 -11.81
C LYS A 113 18.35 -3.88 -12.08
N ILE A 114 17.53 -3.88 -13.13
CA ILE A 114 16.74 -5.02 -13.53
C ILE A 114 17.65 -5.94 -14.33
N GLU A 115 17.94 -7.12 -13.78
CA GLU A 115 18.83 -8.09 -14.42
C GLU A 115 18.06 -9.02 -15.34
N ARG A 116 16.85 -9.41 -14.93
CA ARG A 116 16.01 -10.34 -15.69
C ARG A 116 14.55 -9.96 -15.59
N MET A 117 13.85 -10.12 -16.72
CA MET A 117 12.40 -10.01 -16.79
C MET A 117 11.88 -11.32 -17.38
N ASN A 118 11.05 -12.03 -16.63
CA ASN A 118 10.41 -13.25 -17.08
C ASN A 118 8.89 -13.07 -17.07
N LEU A 119 8.23 -13.57 -18.11
CA LEU A 119 6.79 -13.63 -18.17
C LEU A 119 6.35 -15.03 -17.73
N SER A 120 5.62 -15.10 -16.63
CA SER A 120 4.97 -16.33 -16.22
C SER A 120 3.72 -16.58 -17.09
N GLU A 121 3.46 -17.84 -17.43
CA GLU A 121 2.26 -18.28 -18.16
C GLU A 121 0.96 -17.82 -17.49
N ASP A 122 0.98 -17.58 -16.17
CA ASP A 122 -0.16 -17.06 -15.40
C ASP A 122 -0.43 -15.55 -15.59
N GLY A 123 0.26 -14.88 -16.51
CA GLY A 123 0.13 -13.43 -16.75
C GLY A 123 0.82 -12.58 -15.67
N VAL A 124 1.87 -13.11 -15.06
CA VAL A 124 2.65 -12.43 -14.01
C VAL A 124 4.00 -12.01 -14.59
N LEU A 125 4.29 -10.71 -14.53
CA LEU A 125 5.59 -10.19 -14.92
C LEU A 125 6.54 -10.28 -13.71
N VAL A 126 7.52 -11.16 -13.79
CA VAL A 126 8.53 -11.35 -12.74
C VAL A 126 9.78 -10.59 -13.12
N ILE A 127 10.14 -9.60 -12.32
CA ILE A 127 11.31 -8.75 -12.53
C ILE A 127 12.31 -9.08 -11.42
N GLU A 128 13.48 -9.58 -11.79
CA GLU A 128 14.58 -9.84 -10.88
C GLU A 128 15.47 -8.60 -10.82
N THR A 129 15.49 -7.96 -9.65
CA THR A 129 16.51 -6.97 -9.30
C THR A 129 17.52 -7.66 -8.41
N ASN A 130 18.77 -7.18 -8.39
CA ASN A 130 19.84 -7.64 -7.50
C ASN A 130 19.43 -7.84 -6.02
N ARG A 131 18.41 -7.09 -5.56
CA ARG A 131 17.89 -7.16 -4.18
C ARG A 131 16.74 -8.14 -3.97
N GLN A 132 15.84 -8.29 -4.93
CA GLN A 132 14.61 -9.07 -4.75
C GLN A 132 13.87 -9.31 -6.07
N ARG A 133 13.06 -10.36 -6.08
CA ARG A 133 12.13 -10.68 -7.17
C ARG A 133 10.83 -9.90 -6.99
N LEU A 134 10.52 -9.04 -7.94
CA LEU A 134 9.27 -8.28 -8.01
C LEU A 134 8.27 -9.06 -8.87
N MET A 135 7.16 -9.50 -8.28
CA MET A 135 6.08 -10.17 -9.01
C MET A 135 4.95 -9.18 -9.26
N LEU A 136 4.82 -8.70 -10.49
CA LEU A 136 3.76 -7.80 -10.92
C LEU A 136 2.63 -8.60 -11.55
N PHE A 137 1.55 -8.79 -10.78
CA PHE A 137 0.35 -9.47 -11.24
C PHE A 137 -0.51 -8.49 -12.06
N ALA A 138 -0.40 -8.57 -13.39
CA ALA A 138 -1.26 -7.80 -14.28
C ALA A 138 -2.74 -8.19 -14.04
N ARG A 139 -3.65 -7.21 -14.09
CA ARG A 139 -5.09 -7.50 -13.97
C ARG A 139 -5.67 -8.03 -15.29
N SER A 140 -5.07 -7.64 -16.41
CA SER A 140 -5.49 -7.96 -17.77
C SER A 140 -4.26 -8.10 -18.67
N GLU A 141 -4.37 -8.89 -19.73
CA GLU A 141 -3.36 -9.00 -20.78
C GLU A 141 -3.02 -7.64 -21.40
N LYS A 142 -4.02 -6.76 -21.59
CA LYS A 142 -3.80 -5.39 -22.07
C LYS A 142 -2.93 -4.55 -21.12
N ASP A 143 -3.05 -4.79 -19.81
CA ASP A 143 -2.22 -4.10 -18.83
C ASP A 143 -0.78 -4.63 -18.86
N LEU A 144 -0.62 -5.93 -19.10
CA LEU A 144 0.68 -6.56 -19.29
C LEU A 144 1.42 -6.00 -20.52
N GLU A 145 0.74 -5.91 -21.67
CA GLU A 145 1.31 -5.32 -22.89
C GLU A 145 1.79 -3.89 -22.66
N LYS A 146 0.99 -3.07 -21.96
CA LYS A 146 1.39 -1.69 -21.62
C LYS A 146 2.62 -1.65 -20.72
N MET A 147 2.71 -2.54 -19.73
CA MET A 147 3.90 -2.63 -18.88
C MET A 147 5.13 -3.00 -19.70
N LEU A 148 5.02 -3.99 -20.60
CA LEU A 148 6.11 -4.41 -21.49
C LEU A 148 6.55 -3.29 -22.43
N ALA A 149 5.60 -2.56 -23.04
CA ALA A 149 5.90 -1.44 -23.91
C ALA A 149 6.72 -0.35 -23.20
N VAL A 150 6.39 -0.03 -21.95
CA VAL A 150 7.15 0.92 -21.14
C VAL A 150 8.55 0.39 -20.84
N PHE A 151 8.71 -0.90 -20.50
CA PHE A 151 10.05 -1.48 -20.33
C PHE A 151 10.87 -1.36 -21.61
N THR A 152 10.37 -1.80 -22.76
CA THR A 152 11.12 -1.73 -24.03
C THR A 152 11.53 -0.31 -24.45
N THR A 153 10.84 0.71 -23.94
CA THR A 153 11.14 2.12 -24.25
C THR A 153 12.20 2.72 -23.31
N TYR A 154 12.27 2.26 -22.06
CA TYR A 154 13.07 2.90 -21.00
C TYR A 154 14.12 1.99 -20.32
N SER A 155 14.12 0.68 -20.59
CA SER A 155 15.14 -0.28 -20.12
C SER A 155 16.28 -0.40 -21.13
#